data_AF-A0A8H7KSJ2-F1
#
_entry.id   AF-A0A8H7KSJ2-F1
#
_cell.length_a   1.000
_cell.length_b   1.000
_cell.length_c   1.000
_cell.angle_alpha   90.00
_cell.angle_beta   90.00
_cell.angle_gamma   90.00
#
_symmetry.space_group_name_H-M   'P 1'
#
loop_
_entity.id
_entity.type
_entity.pdbx_description
1 polymer ?
#
loop_
_entity_poly.entity_id
_entity_poly.type
_entity_poly.pdbx_seq_one_letter_code
_entity_poly.pdbx_strand_id
1 'polypeptide(L)'
;MQGGDTSYWKNLPIRIIKYVVDKKLKVWPVISYDSTVAFSELQSLLVADEFDSSNTLAALAAAGIQITQPPTYIQALLKKTDIKFTPLTPETARDSLLVRCLYTDLRHSLILYPQLNLAVLSRMQSDASAIKCIASYLLSAGNIGLLIGLPLVRLASGELTSLERHGQTTQIHTLLDHGSLNVFRYHDQDAIDLTQLSPHDAALFLTAGPTTVNVAPLDVMQIALYLKSAFADFGLDVDVSATDAVSDDLIKWLISFWEWVSSWPMRLQLYQSIGPLPLLPTRRDTLVPVLQGIMEDAPVNMLVLEALESLKISFIHPGMSQPARRPLVEQALIKSANNGIHLLQQLPPSHAYNIRSETVEPLRTHLLASLAAFVRSDPLTGEQSRKLRALPMFPILLARLDTPIADTVIRAIDDVAKVISVDQTSLLPVLPETAYIKGCDVLADALSGVFERKSTAKMVSLAVEHIVRQP
;
A
#
# COMPACT_ATOMS: atom_id res chain seq x y z
N MET A 1 -89.02 2.45 8.85
CA MET A 1 -87.66 2.97 9.07
C MET A 1 -86.69 2.07 8.31
N GLN A 2 -86.37 2.45 7.08
CA GLN A 2 -85.52 1.67 6.18
C GLN A 2 -84.06 1.88 6.59
N GLY A 3 -83.37 0.77 6.86
CA GLY A 3 -81.94 0.76 7.15
C GLY A 3 -81.17 1.35 5.98
N GLY A 4 -80.28 2.29 6.28
CA GLY A 4 -79.35 2.85 5.30
C GLY A 4 -78.57 1.73 4.63
N ASP A 5 -78.57 1.78 3.30
CA ASP A 5 -78.00 0.76 2.43
C ASP A 5 -76.53 0.52 2.79
N THR A 6 -76.23 -0.59 3.47
CA THR A 6 -74.88 -0.94 3.93
C THR A 6 -73.90 -1.06 2.75
N SER A 7 -74.42 -1.30 1.55
CA SER A 7 -73.65 -1.30 0.31
C SER A 7 -73.16 0.09 -0.11
N TYR A 8 -73.90 1.16 0.23
CA TYR A 8 -73.54 2.55 -0.05
C TYR A 8 -72.32 2.96 0.79
N TRP A 9 -72.39 2.73 2.10
CA TRP A 9 -71.33 3.08 3.03
C TRP A 9 -70.05 2.27 2.80
N LYS A 10 -70.17 1.00 2.41
CA LYS A 10 -69.03 0.13 2.11
C LYS A 10 -68.17 0.63 0.94
N ASN A 11 -68.79 1.29 -0.04
CA ASN A 11 -68.09 1.79 -1.24
C ASN A 11 -67.76 3.28 -1.18
N LEU A 12 -68.21 3.99 -0.13
CA LEU A 12 -67.99 5.42 0.01
C LEU A 12 -66.49 5.79 0.01
N PRO A 13 -65.58 5.11 0.73
CA PRO A 13 -64.15 5.45 0.71
C PRO A 13 -63.52 5.35 -0.69
N ILE A 14 -63.92 4.32 -1.45
CA ILE A 14 -63.47 4.09 -2.85
C ILE A 14 -63.94 5.25 -3.74
N ARG A 15 -65.20 5.67 -3.61
CA ARG A 15 -65.76 6.79 -4.40
C ARG A 15 -65.11 8.13 -4.05
N ILE A 16 -64.84 8.37 -2.75
CA ILE A 16 -64.15 9.59 -2.29
C ILE A 16 -62.74 9.66 -2.86
N ILE A 17 -61.95 8.58 -2.74
CA ILE A 17 -60.58 8.54 -3.25
C ILE A 17 -60.54 8.76 -4.77
N LYS A 18 -61.45 8.12 -5.53
CA LYS A 18 -61.57 8.38 -6.97
C LYS A 18 -61.88 9.85 -7.26
N TYR A 19 -62.86 10.43 -6.57
CA TYR A 19 -63.20 11.84 -6.73
C TYR A 19 -62.02 12.79 -6.42
N VAL A 20 -61.31 12.54 -5.32
CA VAL A 20 -60.12 13.31 -4.91
C VAL A 20 -59.06 13.31 -6.01
N VAL A 21 -58.78 12.15 -6.58
CA VAL A 21 -57.74 11.94 -7.59
C VAL A 21 -58.17 12.50 -8.95
N ASP A 22 -59.42 12.25 -9.37
CA ASP A 22 -59.98 12.74 -10.64
C ASP A 22 -60.08 14.27 -10.68
N LYS A 23 -60.37 14.89 -9.53
CA LYS A 23 -60.43 16.35 -9.38
C LYS A 23 -59.09 16.98 -9.03
N LYS A 24 -58.00 16.20 -8.95
CA LYS A 24 -56.65 16.67 -8.61
C LYS A 24 -56.63 17.51 -7.33
N LEU A 25 -57.37 17.06 -6.31
CA LEU A 25 -57.44 17.82 -5.05
C LEU A 25 -56.11 17.74 -4.31
N LYS A 26 -55.67 18.89 -3.78
CA LYS A 26 -54.45 19.02 -2.98
C LYS A 26 -54.69 18.60 -1.54
N VAL A 27 -54.84 17.30 -1.31
CA VAL A 27 -55.14 16.73 0.02
C VAL A 27 -54.07 15.76 0.51
N TRP A 28 -53.05 15.49 -0.31
CA TRP A 28 -52.00 14.55 0.03
C TRP A 28 -50.88 15.27 0.77
N PRO A 29 -50.59 14.91 2.03
CA PRO A 29 -49.56 15.58 2.82
C PRO A 29 -48.19 15.33 2.18
N VAL A 30 -47.45 16.41 1.96
CA VAL A 30 -46.08 16.36 1.45
C VAL A 30 -45.12 16.32 2.63
N ILE A 31 -44.23 15.33 2.63
CA ILE A 31 -43.12 15.27 3.58
C ILE A 31 -42.19 16.44 3.30
N SER A 32 -42.00 17.31 4.28
CA SER A 32 -41.15 18.50 4.19
C SER A 32 -40.01 18.42 5.20
N TYR A 33 -38.87 18.99 4.83
CA TYR A 33 -37.72 19.09 5.71
C TYR A 33 -37.89 20.20 6.78
N ASP A 34 -38.61 21.27 6.44
CA ASP A 34 -38.78 22.46 7.28
C ASP A 34 -40.00 22.39 8.23
N SER A 35 -40.60 21.21 8.38
CA SER A 35 -41.82 20.98 9.17
C SER A 35 -43.04 21.79 8.71
N THR A 36 -43.00 22.41 7.53
CA THR A 36 -44.17 23.11 6.99
C THR A 36 -45.16 22.10 6.44
N VAL A 37 -46.42 22.19 6.86
CA VAL A 37 -47.47 21.29 6.37
C VAL A 37 -47.92 21.78 5.00
N ALA A 38 -47.51 21.07 3.95
CA ALA A 38 -47.93 21.31 2.57
C ALA A 38 -48.77 20.14 2.05
N PHE A 39 -49.67 20.44 1.11
CA PHE A 39 -50.49 19.43 0.44
C PHE A 39 -50.38 19.56 -1.08
N SER A 40 -50.36 18.42 -1.78
CA SER A 40 -50.32 18.39 -3.25
C SER A 40 -51.31 17.38 -3.84
N GLU A 41 -51.42 17.39 -5.17
CA GLU A 41 -52.13 16.38 -5.95
C GLU A 41 -51.36 15.05 -5.99
N LEU A 42 -52.05 13.91 -6.02
CA LEU A 42 -51.39 12.60 -5.95
C LEU A 42 -50.39 12.37 -7.09
N GLN A 43 -50.70 12.87 -8.28
CA GLN A 43 -49.91 12.65 -9.48
C GLN A 43 -48.59 13.43 -9.50
N SER A 44 -48.43 14.43 -8.64
CA SER A 44 -47.17 15.18 -8.51
C SER A 44 -46.24 14.60 -7.45
N LEU A 45 -46.63 13.52 -6.78
CA LEU A 45 -45.95 12.97 -5.61
C LEU A 45 -45.46 11.55 -5.88
N LEU A 46 -44.32 11.20 -5.27
CA LEU A 46 -43.93 9.81 -5.07
C LEU A 46 -44.60 9.28 -3.81
N VAL A 47 -45.14 8.08 -3.87
CA VAL A 47 -45.86 7.44 -2.76
C VAL A 47 -44.93 6.47 -2.05
N ALA A 48 -44.49 6.84 -0.85
CA ALA A 48 -43.69 6.00 0.04
C ALA A 48 -44.54 4.92 0.71
N ASP A 49 -43.91 3.78 1.01
CA ASP A 49 -44.48 2.73 1.85
C ASP A 49 -44.44 3.15 3.34
N GLU A 50 -45.31 2.59 4.17
CA GLU A 50 -45.30 2.84 5.62
C GLU A 50 -44.01 2.34 6.29
N PHE A 51 -43.34 1.36 5.69
CA PHE A 51 -42.06 0.83 6.19
C PHE A 51 -40.83 1.62 5.76
N ASP A 52 -40.98 2.62 4.87
CA ASP A 52 -39.85 3.47 4.48
C ASP A 52 -39.35 4.30 5.67
N SER A 53 -38.02 4.32 5.83
CA SER A 53 -37.37 5.03 6.95
C SER A 53 -37.64 6.53 6.89
N SER A 54 -38.12 7.11 8.00
CA SER A 54 -38.34 8.56 8.14
C SER A 54 -37.10 9.38 7.78
N ASN A 55 -35.90 8.90 8.12
CA ASN A 55 -34.64 9.58 7.81
C ASN A 55 -34.38 9.63 6.30
N THR A 56 -34.64 8.53 5.59
CA THR A 56 -34.51 8.46 4.13
C THR A 56 -35.53 9.38 3.45
N LEU A 57 -36.78 9.35 3.91
CA LEU A 57 -37.84 10.21 3.38
C LEU A 57 -37.52 11.70 3.60
N ALA A 58 -37.01 12.05 4.78
CA ALA A 58 -36.57 13.42 5.07
C ALA A 58 -35.38 13.85 4.20
N ALA A 59 -34.39 12.98 3.99
CA ALA A 59 -33.23 13.28 3.15
C ALA A 59 -33.63 13.47 1.67
N LEU A 60 -34.49 12.60 1.13
CA LEU A 60 -35.03 12.73 -0.22
C LEU A 60 -35.90 13.99 -0.38
N ALA A 61 -36.72 14.31 0.63
CA ALA A 61 -37.51 15.54 0.66
C ALA A 61 -36.63 16.80 0.73
N ALA A 62 -35.54 16.77 1.49
CA ALA A 62 -34.54 17.84 1.54
C ALA A 62 -33.82 18.02 0.20
N ALA A 63 -33.59 16.92 -0.55
CA ALA A 63 -33.14 16.96 -1.94
C ALA A 63 -34.23 17.44 -2.92
N GLY A 64 -35.40 17.78 -2.40
CA GLY A 64 -36.52 18.36 -3.12
C GLY A 64 -37.56 17.35 -3.61
N ILE A 65 -37.36 16.05 -3.44
CA ILE A 65 -38.34 15.08 -3.94
C ILE A 65 -39.67 15.29 -3.20
N GLN A 66 -40.77 15.42 -3.95
CA GLN A 66 -42.09 15.54 -3.32
C GLN A 66 -42.64 14.15 -3.02
N ILE A 67 -42.73 13.85 -1.73
CA ILE A 67 -43.10 12.51 -1.25
C ILE A 67 -44.34 12.62 -0.37
N THR A 68 -45.22 11.63 -0.45
CA THR A 68 -46.29 11.40 0.53
C THR A 68 -46.19 9.98 1.06
N GLN A 69 -46.51 9.79 2.34
CA GLN A 69 -46.55 8.48 3.00
C GLN A 69 -47.96 8.25 3.57
N PRO A 70 -48.93 7.87 2.72
CA PRO A 70 -50.28 7.59 3.18
C PRO A 70 -50.30 6.28 3.99
N PRO A 71 -51.18 6.16 5.01
CA PRO A 71 -51.32 4.93 5.80
C PRO A 71 -51.64 3.70 4.93
N THR A 72 -51.24 2.50 5.37
CA THR A 72 -51.45 1.24 4.62
C THR A 72 -52.87 1.05 4.09
N TYR A 73 -53.89 1.41 4.87
CA TYR A 73 -55.29 1.25 4.44
C TYR A 73 -55.67 2.18 3.27
N ILE A 74 -55.10 3.39 3.19
CA ILE A 74 -55.29 4.30 2.06
C ILE A 74 -54.58 3.77 0.82
N GLN A 75 -53.36 3.25 0.98
CA GLN A 75 -52.64 2.61 -0.13
C GLN A 75 -53.39 1.40 -0.69
N ALA A 76 -53.95 0.57 0.19
CA ALA A 76 -54.78 -0.56 -0.21
C ALA A 76 -56.02 -0.10 -1.00
N LEU A 77 -56.63 1.02 -0.60
CA LEU A 77 -57.75 1.62 -1.35
C LEU A 77 -57.30 2.13 -2.72
N LEU A 78 -56.16 2.84 -2.82
CA LEU A 78 -55.59 3.31 -4.08
C LEU A 78 -55.37 2.15 -5.06
N LYS A 79 -54.71 1.08 -4.59
CA LYS A 79 -54.47 -0.15 -5.35
C LYS A 79 -55.78 -0.82 -5.79
N LYS A 80 -56.77 -0.93 -4.89
CA LYS A 80 -58.10 -1.52 -5.18
C LYS A 80 -58.92 -0.70 -6.18
N THR A 81 -58.71 0.61 -6.23
CA THR A 81 -59.44 1.52 -7.13
C THR A 81 -58.89 1.59 -8.54
N ASP A 82 -57.76 0.89 -8.83
CA ASP A 82 -56.99 1.00 -10.08
C ASP A 82 -56.54 2.43 -10.39
N ILE A 83 -56.28 3.22 -9.34
CA ILE A 83 -55.75 4.56 -9.47
C ILE A 83 -54.25 4.46 -9.71
N LYS A 84 -53.79 5.11 -10.78
CA LYS A 84 -52.36 5.22 -11.08
C LYS A 84 -51.70 6.21 -10.15
N PHE A 85 -50.65 5.77 -9.47
CA PHE A 85 -49.73 6.59 -8.71
C PHE A 85 -48.31 6.07 -8.92
N THR A 86 -47.32 6.92 -8.67
CA THR A 86 -45.91 6.55 -8.81
C THR A 86 -45.40 6.09 -7.44
N PRO A 87 -45.07 4.80 -7.25
CA PRO A 87 -44.48 4.35 -6.00
C PRO A 87 -43.08 4.97 -5.84
N LEU A 88 -42.68 5.25 -4.60
CA LEU A 88 -41.31 5.60 -4.28
C LEU A 88 -40.46 4.33 -4.36
N THR A 89 -39.58 4.29 -5.36
CA THR A 89 -38.56 3.26 -5.54
C THR A 89 -37.23 3.93 -5.81
N PRO A 90 -36.09 3.24 -5.65
CA PRO A 90 -34.78 3.78 -6.01
C PRO A 90 -34.72 4.37 -7.43
N GLU A 91 -35.36 3.73 -8.41
CA GLU A 91 -35.41 4.19 -9.80
C GLU A 91 -36.24 5.47 -9.96
N THR A 92 -37.45 5.51 -9.39
CA THR A 92 -38.33 6.69 -9.51
C THR A 92 -37.80 7.88 -8.71
N ALA A 93 -37.13 7.63 -7.58
CA ALA A 93 -36.42 8.63 -6.80
C ALA A 93 -35.25 9.22 -7.61
N ARG A 94 -34.43 8.37 -8.23
CA ARG A 94 -33.34 8.80 -9.13
C ARG A 94 -33.87 9.67 -10.26
N ASP A 95 -34.90 9.22 -10.97
CA ASP A 95 -35.44 9.96 -12.10
C ASP A 95 -35.97 11.33 -11.64
N SER A 96 -36.60 11.39 -10.47
CA SER A 96 -37.05 12.65 -9.87
C SER A 96 -35.89 13.58 -9.47
N LEU A 97 -34.78 13.03 -8.96
CA LEU A 97 -33.56 13.78 -8.67
C LEU A 97 -32.96 14.37 -9.95
N LEU A 98 -32.87 13.57 -11.02
CA LEU A 98 -32.31 14.01 -12.31
C LEU A 98 -33.18 15.05 -13.02
N VAL A 99 -34.50 14.87 -13.07
CA VAL A 99 -35.42 15.81 -13.73
C VAL A 99 -35.32 17.20 -13.09
N ARG A 100 -35.19 17.28 -11.76
CA ARG A 100 -34.99 18.54 -11.06
C ARG A 100 -33.61 19.15 -11.27
N CYS A 101 -32.60 18.32 -11.52
CA CYS A 101 -31.28 18.78 -11.91
C CYS A 101 -31.23 19.37 -13.33
N LEU A 102 -32.25 19.15 -14.17
CA LEU A 102 -32.30 19.64 -15.56
C LEU A 102 -33.20 20.88 -15.74
N TYR A 103 -34.21 21.09 -14.88
CA TYR A 103 -35.28 22.06 -15.16
C TYR A 103 -35.02 23.53 -14.80
N THR A 104 -33.88 23.85 -14.20
CA THR A 104 -33.58 25.19 -13.70
C THR A 104 -32.61 25.99 -14.60
N ASP A 105 -32.22 25.45 -15.76
CA ASP A 105 -31.22 26.07 -16.67
C ASP A 105 -31.74 26.33 -18.09
N LEU A 106 -33.04 26.63 -18.22
CA LEU A 106 -33.67 27.03 -19.50
C LEU A 106 -33.65 28.55 -19.71
N ARG A 107 -32.58 29.22 -19.27
CA ARG A 107 -32.40 30.66 -19.50
C ARG A 107 -31.02 31.07 -19.99
N HIS A 108 -30.26 30.21 -20.66
CA HIS A 108 -29.34 30.65 -21.72
C HIS A 108 -28.88 29.50 -22.61
N SER A 109 -28.52 29.86 -23.83
CA SER A 109 -28.41 28.99 -25.00
C SER A 109 -27.02 28.38 -25.17
N LEU A 110 -27.00 27.17 -25.75
CA LEU A 110 -25.99 26.60 -26.65
C LEU A 110 -24.57 26.28 -26.11
N ILE A 111 -24.39 24.96 -25.93
CA ILE A 111 -23.15 24.16 -26.09
C ILE A 111 -22.15 24.18 -24.92
N LEU A 112 -21.80 22.95 -24.49
CA LEU A 112 -20.73 22.50 -23.58
C LEU A 112 -21.05 22.43 -22.07
N TYR A 113 -21.14 21.17 -21.60
CA TYR A 113 -21.20 20.63 -20.24
C TYR A 113 -22.56 20.63 -19.51
N PRO A 114 -23.04 19.46 -19.04
CA PRO A 114 -24.16 19.40 -18.12
C PRO A 114 -23.64 19.78 -16.73
N GLN A 115 -23.53 21.09 -16.45
CA GLN A 115 -23.50 21.53 -15.07
C GLN A 115 -24.93 21.33 -14.51
N LEU A 116 -25.18 20.10 -14.07
CA LEU A 116 -26.38 19.71 -13.34
C LEU A 116 -26.70 20.78 -12.30
N ASN A 117 -27.99 21.04 -12.07
CA ASN A 117 -28.44 21.95 -11.02
C ASN A 117 -28.08 21.42 -9.62
N LEU A 118 -26.81 21.62 -9.28
CA LEU A 118 -26.11 21.32 -8.06
C LEU A 118 -26.66 22.13 -6.90
N ALA A 119 -27.50 23.16 -7.11
CA ALA A 119 -27.86 24.11 -6.05
C ALA A 119 -28.52 23.48 -4.81
N VAL A 120 -29.33 22.42 -4.95
CA VAL A 120 -29.99 21.77 -3.80
C VAL A 120 -29.05 20.78 -3.11
N LEU A 121 -28.43 19.87 -3.87
CA LEU A 121 -27.45 18.92 -3.30
C LEU A 121 -26.17 19.62 -2.79
N SER A 122 -25.79 20.75 -3.38
CA SER A 122 -24.69 21.60 -2.90
C SER A 122 -25.03 22.29 -1.59
N ARG A 123 -26.29 22.73 -1.39
CA ARG A 123 -26.74 23.20 -0.06
C ARG A 123 -26.69 22.06 0.96
N MET A 124 -26.91 20.83 0.51
CA MET A 124 -26.78 19.62 1.33
C MET A 124 -25.35 19.13 1.50
N GLN A 125 -24.31 19.75 0.90
CA GLN A 125 -22.91 19.35 1.13
C GLN A 125 -22.54 19.36 2.62
N SER A 126 -23.15 20.27 3.39
CA SER A 126 -22.96 20.36 4.84
C SER A 126 -23.65 19.22 5.61
N ASP A 127 -24.66 18.57 5.02
CA ASP A 127 -25.40 17.44 5.60
C ASP A 127 -24.93 16.11 4.98
N ALA A 128 -23.71 15.70 5.38
CA ALA A 128 -23.10 14.45 4.94
C ALA A 128 -23.99 13.22 5.23
N SER A 129 -24.75 13.25 6.32
CA SER A 129 -25.70 12.19 6.67
C SER A 129 -26.81 12.04 5.64
N ALA A 130 -27.43 13.14 5.22
CA ALA A 130 -28.52 13.09 4.25
C ALA A 130 -28.05 12.59 2.88
N ILE A 131 -26.89 13.04 2.39
CA ILE A 131 -26.29 12.56 1.14
C ILE A 131 -26.03 11.06 1.21
N LYS A 132 -25.45 10.59 2.32
CA LYS A 132 -25.21 9.16 2.55
C LYS A 132 -26.51 8.36 2.57
N CYS A 133 -27.56 8.88 3.20
CA CYS A 133 -28.88 8.25 3.21
C CYS A 133 -29.47 8.13 1.80
N ILE A 134 -29.39 9.19 0.97
CA ILE A 134 -29.87 9.16 -0.41
C ILE A 134 -29.07 8.14 -1.23
N ALA A 135 -27.74 8.19 -1.16
CA ALA A 135 -26.87 7.26 -1.90
C ALA A 135 -27.17 5.80 -1.52
N SER A 136 -27.27 5.50 -0.22
CA SER A 136 -27.56 4.15 0.27
C SER A 136 -28.97 3.68 -0.12
N TYR A 137 -29.96 4.58 -0.10
CA TYR A 137 -31.30 4.26 -0.61
C TYR A 137 -31.29 3.91 -2.10
N LEU A 138 -30.58 4.68 -2.93
CA LEU A 138 -30.44 4.37 -4.35
C LEU A 138 -29.72 3.04 -4.58
N LEU A 139 -28.68 2.75 -3.80
CA LEU A 139 -27.91 1.51 -3.89
C LEU A 139 -28.66 0.28 -3.34
N SER A 140 -29.73 0.47 -2.56
CA SER A 140 -30.55 -0.64 -2.02
C SER A 140 -31.19 -1.52 -3.10
N ALA A 141 -31.33 -1.02 -4.33
CA ALA A 141 -31.75 -1.80 -5.50
C ALA A 141 -30.65 -2.73 -6.06
N GLY A 142 -29.43 -2.68 -5.51
CA GLY A 142 -28.27 -3.44 -6.01
C GLY A 142 -27.73 -2.94 -7.36
N ASN A 143 -28.09 -1.73 -7.78
CA ASN A 143 -27.72 -1.16 -9.08
C ASN A 143 -26.93 0.15 -8.91
N ILE A 144 -25.61 0.08 -9.02
CA ILE A 144 -24.72 1.26 -8.93
C ILE A 144 -24.96 2.28 -10.05
N GLY A 145 -25.54 1.85 -11.18
CA GLY A 145 -25.93 2.74 -12.28
C GLY A 145 -26.94 3.79 -11.87
N LEU A 146 -27.64 3.61 -10.74
CA LEU A 146 -28.57 4.61 -10.23
C LEU A 146 -27.88 5.88 -9.71
N LEU A 147 -26.58 5.83 -9.40
CA LEU A 147 -25.80 7.00 -8.99
C LEU A 147 -25.28 7.84 -10.15
N ILE A 148 -25.40 7.35 -11.39
CA ILE A 148 -24.82 8.02 -12.57
C ILE A 148 -25.47 9.39 -12.77
N GLY A 149 -24.60 10.39 -12.88
CA GLY A 149 -24.97 11.79 -13.03
C GLY A 149 -25.37 12.47 -11.73
N LEU A 150 -25.40 11.80 -10.58
CA LEU A 150 -25.77 12.41 -9.30
C LEU A 150 -24.53 12.67 -8.42
N PRO A 151 -24.33 13.89 -7.89
CA PRO A 151 -23.16 14.24 -7.07
C PRO A 151 -23.34 13.73 -5.62
N LEU A 152 -23.35 12.41 -5.46
CA LEU A 152 -23.63 11.72 -4.19
C LEU A 152 -22.43 10.95 -3.64
N VAL A 153 -21.35 10.84 -4.42
CA VAL A 153 -20.17 10.08 -4.04
C VAL A 153 -19.11 11.03 -3.54
N ARG A 154 -18.54 10.73 -2.38
CA ARG A 154 -17.52 11.58 -1.76
C ARG A 154 -16.12 11.17 -2.20
N LEU A 155 -15.35 12.17 -2.61
CA LEU A 155 -13.94 12.05 -2.95
C LEU A 155 -13.06 12.12 -1.69
N ALA A 156 -11.79 11.73 -1.82
CA ALA A 156 -10.78 11.80 -0.78
C ALA A 156 -10.52 13.26 -0.33
N SER A 157 -10.70 14.22 -1.24
CA SER A 157 -10.71 15.66 -0.96
C SER A 157 -11.86 16.11 -0.03
N GLY A 158 -12.90 15.29 0.09
CA GLY A 158 -14.14 15.61 0.80
C GLY A 158 -15.23 16.21 -0.10
N GLU A 159 -14.90 16.55 -1.35
CA GLU A 159 -15.86 17.04 -2.33
C GLU A 159 -16.79 15.93 -2.81
N LEU A 160 -17.93 16.32 -3.39
CA LEU A 160 -18.86 15.37 -3.99
C LEU A 160 -18.65 15.33 -5.50
N THR A 161 -18.63 14.13 -6.06
CA THR A 161 -18.53 13.90 -7.49
C THR A 161 -19.74 13.12 -8.02
N SER A 162 -20.02 13.32 -9.30
CA SER A 162 -20.96 12.53 -10.07
C SER A 162 -20.23 11.41 -10.80
N LEU A 163 -20.77 10.20 -10.72
CA LEU A 163 -20.25 9.09 -11.50
C LEU A 163 -20.76 9.15 -12.94
N GLU A 164 -19.95 8.66 -13.86
CA GLU A 164 -20.27 8.52 -15.28
C GLU A 164 -20.33 7.05 -15.67
N ARG A 165 -20.94 6.71 -16.81
CA ARG A 165 -20.93 5.32 -17.28
C ARG A 165 -19.51 4.91 -17.65
N HIS A 166 -19.19 3.66 -17.39
CA HIS A 166 -17.93 3.08 -17.82
C HIS A 166 -17.71 3.29 -19.33
N GLY A 167 -16.51 3.79 -19.70
CA GLY A 167 -16.12 4.07 -21.08
C GLY A 167 -16.64 5.37 -21.69
N GLN A 168 -17.43 6.19 -20.97
CA GLN A 168 -17.86 7.51 -21.47
C GLN A 168 -16.83 8.61 -21.24
N THR A 169 -15.99 8.47 -20.22
CA THR A 169 -14.92 9.42 -19.86
C THR A 169 -13.59 8.71 -19.73
N THR A 170 -12.51 9.46 -19.91
CA THR A 170 -11.14 9.02 -19.62
C THR A 170 -10.80 9.11 -18.14
N GLN A 171 -11.56 9.87 -17.35
CA GLN A 171 -11.34 9.99 -15.92
C GLN A 171 -11.89 8.76 -15.19
N ILE A 172 -11.02 8.04 -14.50
CA ILE A 172 -11.36 6.88 -13.68
C ILE A 172 -11.04 7.24 -12.23
N HIS A 173 -12.03 7.10 -11.35
CA HIS A 173 -11.84 7.32 -9.92
C HIS A 173 -11.33 6.04 -9.24
N THR A 174 -10.19 6.15 -8.56
CA THR A 174 -9.63 5.03 -7.79
C THR A 174 -10.45 4.81 -6.52
N LEU A 175 -10.80 3.57 -6.21
CA LEU A 175 -11.49 3.21 -4.97
C LEU A 175 -10.47 2.96 -3.85
N LEU A 176 -10.55 3.75 -2.77
CA LEU A 176 -9.66 3.60 -1.62
C LEU A 176 -10.44 3.18 -0.38
N ASP A 177 -9.98 2.08 0.24
CA ASP A 177 -10.45 1.64 1.55
C ASP A 177 -9.76 2.41 2.68
N HIS A 178 -10.14 2.10 3.93
CA HIS A 178 -9.59 2.77 5.11
C HIS A 178 -8.05 2.70 5.18
N GLY A 179 -7.47 1.54 4.86
CA GLY A 179 -6.02 1.36 4.88
C GLY A 179 -5.34 2.20 3.81
N SER A 180 -5.88 2.17 2.59
CA SER A 180 -5.30 2.83 1.43
C SER A 180 -5.43 4.35 1.51
N LEU A 181 -6.53 4.87 2.08
CA LEU A 181 -6.70 6.30 2.33
C LEU A 181 -5.64 6.86 3.27
N ASN A 182 -5.30 6.13 4.33
CA ASN A 182 -4.30 6.61 5.29
C ASN A 182 -2.91 6.84 4.66
N VAL A 183 -2.62 6.15 3.55
CA VAL A 183 -1.33 6.27 2.84
C VAL A 183 -1.42 7.19 1.63
N PHE A 184 -2.51 7.09 0.85
CA PHE A 184 -2.57 7.70 -0.49
C PHE A 184 -3.52 8.89 -0.63
N ARG A 185 -4.30 9.25 0.41
CA ARG A 185 -5.30 10.32 0.34
C ARG A 185 -4.77 11.64 -0.22
N TYR A 186 -3.53 12.00 0.10
CA TYR A 186 -2.95 13.27 -0.35
C TYR A 186 -2.54 13.25 -1.83
N HIS A 187 -2.28 12.07 -2.39
CA HIS A 187 -1.74 11.90 -3.74
C HIS A 187 -2.83 11.64 -4.79
N ASP A 188 -4.06 11.34 -4.37
CA ASP A 188 -5.24 11.25 -5.23
C ASP A 188 -6.45 11.86 -4.56
N GLN A 189 -6.64 13.16 -4.81
CA GLN A 189 -7.80 13.92 -4.32
C GLN A 189 -9.10 13.50 -5.02
N ASP A 190 -9.01 12.88 -6.19
CA ASP A 190 -10.13 12.41 -7.02
C ASP A 190 -10.51 10.95 -6.75
N ALA A 191 -9.81 10.28 -5.82
CA ALA A 191 -10.16 8.94 -5.38
C ALA A 191 -11.47 8.93 -4.57
N ILE A 192 -12.23 7.85 -4.65
CA ILE A 192 -13.47 7.67 -3.89
C ILE A 192 -13.13 7.05 -2.52
N ASP A 193 -13.61 7.71 -1.47
CA ASP A 193 -13.48 7.25 -0.09
C ASP A 193 -14.56 6.20 0.23
N LEU A 194 -14.17 4.91 0.22
CA LEU A 194 -15.09 3.81 0.55
C LEU A 194 -15.51 3.78 2.02
N THR A 195 -14.79 4.45 2.93
CA THR A 195 -15.11 4.47 4.37
C THR A 195 -16.37 5.26 4.68
N GLN A 196 -16.77 6.15 3.77
CA GLN A 196 -18.02 6.89 3.89
C GLN A 196 -19.23 6.04 3.52
N LEU A 197 -19.04 4.91 2.84
CA LEU A 197 -20.11 4.03 2.40
C LEU A 197 -20.44 2.97 3.46
N SER A 198 -21.61 2.36 3.38
CA SER A 198 -21.88 1.15 4.18
C SER A 198 -21.07 -0.03 3.60
N PRO A 199 -20.81 -1.10 4.37
CA PRO A 199 -20.09 -2.27 3.85
C PRO A 199 -20.77 -2.92 2.64
N HIS A 200 -22.11 -2.89 2.60
CA HIS A 200 -22.89 -3.38 1.47
C HIS A 200 -22.68 -2.52 0.22
N ASP A 201 -22.75 -1.19 0.38
CA ASP A 201 -22.55 -0.23 -0.71
C ASP A 201 -21.12 -0.29 -1.25
N ALA A 202 -20.11 -0.35 -0.37
CA ALA A 202 -18.71 -0.49 -0.74
C ALA A 202 -18.46 -1.79 -1.55
N ALA A 203 -19.12 -2.90 -1.19
CA ALA A 203 -19.04 -4.14 -1.95
C ALA A 203 -19.62 -3.99 -3.37
N LEU A 204 -20.70 -3.23 -3.56
CA LEU A 204 -21.22 -2.92 -4.90
C LEU A 204 -20.22 -2.10 -5.72
N PHE A 205 -19.56 -1.10 -5.11
CA PHE A 205 -18.50 -0.33 -5.77
C PHE A 205 -17.34 -1.22 -6.21
N LEU A 206 -16.93 -2.19 -5.40
CA LEU A 206 -15.81 -3.08 -5.74
C LEU A 206 -16.17 -4.15 -6.79
N THR A 207 -17.42 -4.61 -6.82
CA THR A 207 -17.84 -5.74 -7.66
C THR A 207 -18.50 -5.31 -8.97
N ALA A 208 -19.51 -4.44 -8.91
CA ALA A 208 -20.26 -3.97 -10.07
C ALA A 208 -19.77 -2.60 -10.59
N GLY A 209 -19.08 -1.84 -9.75
CA GLY A 209 -18.56 -0.51 -10.10
C GLY A 209 -17.68 -0.51 -11.35
N PRO A 210 -16.60 -1.31 -11.43
CA PRO A 210 -15.63 -1.21 -12.52
C PRO A 210 -16.19 -1.53 -13.91
N THR A 211 -17.33 -2.23 -13.97
CA THR A 211 -18.00 -2.58 -15.23
C THR A 211 -19.15 -1.64 -15.59
N THR A 212 -19.65 -0.86 -14.63
CA THR A 212 -20.86 -0.03 -14.80
C THR A 212 -20.55 1.46 -14.83
N VAL A 213 -19.61 1.91 -14.00
CA VAL A 213 -19.27 3.32 -13.79
C VAL A 213 -17.77 3.56 -13.96
N ASN A 214 -17.37 4.82 -14.04
CA ASN A 214 -15.97 5.26 -14.21
C ASN A 214 -15.14 5.15 -12.93
N VAL A 215 -15.13 3.97 -12.29
CA VAL A 215 -14.34 3.69 -11.09
C VAL A 215 -13.47 2.46 -11.29
N ALA A 216 -12.36 2.36 -10.57
CA ALA A 216 -11.51 1.17 -10.58
C ALA A 216 -10.95 0.87 -9.18
N PRO A 217 -10.75 -0.42 -8.83
CA PRO A 217 -10.04 -0.76 -7.61
C PRO A 217 -8.59 -0.29 -7.70
N LEU A 218 -7.97 -0.01 -6.55
CA LEU A 218 -6.55 0.30 -6.48
C LEU A 218 -5.72 -0.88 -7.03
N ASP A 219 -4.89 -0.61 -8.02
CA ASP A 219 -4.02 -1.60 -8.66
C ASP A 219 -2.52 -1.25 -8.51
N VAL A 220 -1.66 -2.15 -8.98
CA VAL A 220 -0.20 -2.00 -8.89
C VAL A 220 0.31 -0.80 -9.69
N MET A 221 -0.28 -0.51 -10.86
CA MET A 221 0.16 0.60 -11.70
C MET A 221 -0.16 1.95 -11.05
N GLN A 222 -1.35 2.07 -10.48
CA GLN A 222 -1.79 3.26 -9.78
C GLN A 222 -0.94 3.53 -8.53
N ILE A 223 -0.59 2.49 -7.76
CA ILE A 223 0.33 2.64 -6.62
C ILE A 223 1.71 3.14 -7.07
N ALA A 224 2.23 2.66 -8.20
CA ALA A 224 3.50 3.15 -8.74
C ALA A 224 3.43 4.65 -9.09
N LEU A 225 2.29 5.12 -9.63
CA LEU A 225 2.05 6.54 -9.87
C LEU A 225 1.97 7.33 -8.56
N TYR A 226 1.30 6.79 -7.54
CA TYR A 226 1.26 7.43 -6.21
C TYR A 226 2.62 7.50 -5.54
N LEU A 227 3.46 6.47 -5.66
CA LEU A 227 4.82 6.49 -5.15
C LEU A 227 5.65 7.60 -5.81
N LYS A 228 5.52 7.77 -7.14
CA LYS A 228 6.17 8.87 -7.87
C LYS A 228 5.69 10.24 -7.39
N SER A 229 4.38 10.39 -7.23
CA SER A 229 3.77 11.63 -6.72
C SER A 229 4.26 11.94 -5.30
N ALA A 230 4.23 10.95 -4.41
CA ALA A 230 4.66 11.09 -3.03
C ALA A 230 6.13 11.53 -2.93
N PHE A 231 7.04 10.89 -3.68
CA PHE A 231 8.45 11.29 -3.68
C PHE A 231 8.65 12.72 -4.21
N ALA A 232 7.89 13.11 -5.24
CA ALA A 232 7.94 14.47 -5.78
C ALA A 232 7.50 15.52 -4.75
N ASP A 233 6.51 15.22 -3.90
CA ASP A 233 6.07 16.11 -2.81
C ASP A 233 7.19 16.35 -1.78
N PHE A 234 8.12 15.40 -1.62
CA PHE A 234 9.32 15.54 -0.80
C PHE A 234 10.55 16.06 -1.57
N GLY A 235 10.39 16.46 -2.83
CA GLY A 235 11.47 16.97 -3.68
C GLY A 235 12.46 15.91 -4.15
N LEU A 236 12.05 14.64 -4.18
CA LEU A 236 12.87 13.49 -4.59
C LEU A 236 12.33 12.87 -5.88
N ASP A 237 13.22 12.20 -6.61
CA ASP A 237 12.84 11.31 -7.71
C ASP A 237 12.98 9.86 -7.24
N VAL A 238 11.86 9.12 -7.24
CA VAL A 238 11.83 7.71 -6.83
C VAL A 238 12.66 6.81 -7.75
N ASP A 239 12.88 7.21 -9.01
CA ASP A 239 13.65 6.42 -9.96
C ASP A 239 15.18 6.61 -9.75
N VAL A 240 15.59 7.57 -8.91
CA VAL A 240 16.99 7.86 -8.61
C VAL A 240 17.35 7.38 -7.21
N SER A 241 18.51 6.72 -7.07
CA SER A 241 19.00 6.30 -5.75
C SER A 241 19.33 7.52 -4.89
N ALA A 242 18.52 7.76 -3.85
CA ALA A 242 18.79 8.75 -2.82
C ALA A 242 19.96 8.27 -1.96
N THR A 243 21.15 8.82 -2.20
CA THR A 243 22.34 8.52 -1.38
C THR A 243 22.43 9.40 -0.13
N ASP A 244 21.69 10.51 -0.12
CA ASP A 244 21.61 11.44 0.98
C ASP A 244 20.51 11.06 1.98
N ALA A 245 20.62 11.59 3.20
CA ALA A 245 19.59 11.43 4.22
C ALA A 245 18.28 12.09 3.77
N VAL A 246 17.18 11.36 3.91
CA VAL A 246 15.83 11.83 3.60
C VAL A 246 15.15 12.43 4.83
N SER A 247 14.03 13.12 4.64
CA SER A 247 13.29 13.73 5.74
C SER A 247 12.60 12.69 6.63
N ASP A 248 12.51 12.99 7.93
CA ASP A 248 11.79 12.16 8.91
C ASP A 248 10.32 11.90 8.50
N ASP A 249 9.69 12.86 7.82
CA ASP A 249 8.30 12.73 7.40
C ASP A 249 8.13 11.75 6.24
N LEU A 250 9.09 11.69 5.31
CA LEU A 250 9.11 10.64 4.28
C LEU A 250 9.34 9.27 4.93
N ILE A 251 10.22 9.17 5.93
CA ILE A 251 10.45 7.91 6.64
C ILE A 251 9.17 7.44 7.34
N LYS A 252 8.46 8.31 8.05
CA LYS A 252 7.17 7.98 8.69
C LYS A 252 6.15 7.52 7.65
N TRP A 253 6.04 8.22 6.53
CA TRP A 253 5.13 7.84 5.45
C TRP A 253 5.49 6.47 4.85
N LEU A 254 6.77 6.19 4.59
CA LEU A 254 7.25 4.90 4.11
C LEU A 254 6.96 3.77 5.11
N ILE A 255 7.10 4.02 6.41
CA ILE A 255 6.71 3.05 7.45
C ILE A 255 5.21 2.75 7.31
N SER A 256 4.34 3.76 7.23
CA SER A 256 2.89 3.56 7.04
C SER A 256 2.56 2.85 5.73
N PHE A 257 3.28 3.15 4.64
CA PHE A 257 3.16 2.44 3.38
C PHE A 257 3.48 0.95 3.55
N TRP A 258 4.59 0.59 4.19
CA TRP A 258 4.96 -0.81 4.41
C TRP A 258 3.99 -1.54 5.36
N GLU A 259 3.47 -0.87 6.38
CA GLU A 259 2.40 -1.43 7.23
C GLU A 259 1.15 -1.74 6.41
N TRP A 260 0.74 -0.82 5.53
CA TRP A 260 -0.38 -1.02 4.63
C TRP A 260 -0.15 -2.18 3.65
N VAL A 261 1.03 -2.27 3.03
CA VAL A 261 1.42 -3.37 2.12
C VAL A 261 1.25 -4.74 2.78
N SER A 262 1.46 -4.84 4.10
CA SER A 262 1.27 -6.10 4.85
C SER A 262 -0.15 -6.66 4.83
N SER A 263 -1.13 -5.78 4.67
CA SER A 263 -2.54 -6.13 4.62
C SER A 263 -3.10 -6.17 3.20
N TRP A 264 -2.35 -5.67 2.21
CA TRP A 264 -2.85 -5.52 0.85
C TRP A 264 -2.88 -6.88 0.10
N PRO A 265 -4.02 -7.27 -0.52
CA PRO A 265 -4.16 -8.59 -1.15
C PRO A 265 -3.18 -8.85 -2.30
N MET A 266 -2.81 -7.82 -3.07
CA MET A 266 -1.96 -7.93 -4.25
C MET A 266 -0.47 -7.63 -3.98
N ARG A 267 -0.04 -7.64 -2.71
CA ARG A 267 1.34 -7.31 -2.32
C ARG A 267 2.42 -8.10 -3.06
N LEU A 268 2.17 -9.38 -3.41
CA LEU A 268 3.11 -10.20 -4.18
C LEU A 268 3.39 -9.62 -5.57
N GLN A 269 2.35 -9.11 -6.24
CA GLN A 269 2.49 -8.46 -7.55
C GLN A 269 3.13 -7.07 -7.40
N LEU A 270 2.83 -6.37 -6.30
CA LEU A 270 3.46 -5.09 -6.00
C LEU A 270 4.98 -5.18 -6.00
N TYR A 271 5.54 -6.20 -5.34
CA TYR A 271 6.99 -6.37 -5.21
C TYR A 271 7.72 -6.42 -6.54
N GLN A 272 7.12 -7.08 -7.54
CA GLN A 272 7.71 -7.17 -8.86
C GLN A 272 7.82 -5.80 -9.51
N SER A 273 6.88 -4.90 -9.21
CA SER A 273 6.87 -3.54 -9.74
C SER A 273 7.72 -2.56 -8.93
N ILE A 274 7.75 -2.67 -7.59
CA ILE A 274 8.45 -1.73 -6.72
C ILE A 274 9.86 -2.18 -6.33
N GLY A 275 10.24 -3.39 -6.74
CA GLY A 275 11.50 -4.04 -6.37
C GLY A 275 12.76 -3.17 -6.58
N PRO A 276 12.94 -2.55 -7.75
CA PRO A 276 14.08 -1.67 -8.02
C PRO A 276 14.04 -0.33 -7.27
N LEU A 277 12.89 0.07 -6.75
CA LEU A 277 12.69 1.41 -6.19
C LEU A 277 13.31 1.52 -4.79
N PRO A 278 13.96 2.64 -4.45
CA PRO A 278 14.56 2.89 -3.14
C PRO A 278 13.47 3.23 -2.11
N LEU A 279 12.78 2.21 -1.59
CA LEU A 279 11.66 2.36 -0.67
C LEU A 279 11.95 1.86 0.75
N LEU A 280 13.13 1.25 0.99
CA LEU A 280 13.46 0.72 2.31
C LEU A 280 14.26 1.75 3.12
N PRO A 281 13.70 2.32 4.20
CA PRO A 281 14.42 3.24 5.05
C PRO A 281 15.47 2.50 5.88
N THR A 282 16.67 3.08 5.93
CA THR A 282 17.80 2.55 6.69
C THR A 282 18.00 3.30 8.01
N ARG A 283 18.84 2.76 8.89
CA ARG A 283 19.26 3.39 10.15
C ARG A 283 19.95 4.75 9.97
N ARG A 284 20.50 5.03 8.77
CA ARG A 284 21.16 6.30 8.44
C ARG A 284 20.21 7.28 7.74
N ASP A 285 18.91 7.02 7.83
CA ASP A 285 17.87 7.83 7.19
C ASP A 285 18.05 7.93 5.68
N THR A 286 18.71 6.95 5.06
CA THR A 286 18.81 6.81 3.61
C THR A 286 17.84 5.75 3.11
N LEU A 287 17.66 5.65 1.80
CA LEU A 287 16.77 4.67 1.18
C LEU A 287 17.57 3.66 0.36
N VAL A 288 17.20 2.38 0.43
CA VAL A 288 17.77 1.31 -0.41
C VAL A 288 16.70 0.62 -1.25
N PRO A 289 17.05 0.13 -2.45
CA PRO A 289 16.16 -0.66 -3.29
C PRO A 289 15.54 -1.85 -2.54
N VAL A 290 14.26 -2.12 -2.77
CA VAL A 290 13.55 -3.22 -2.10
C VAL A 290 14.21 -4.58 -2.37
N LEU A 291 14.58 -4.84 -3.64
CA LEU A 291 15.23 -6.10 -4.05
C LEU A 291 16.64 -6.28 -3.51
N GLN A 292 17.31 -5.20 -3.10
CA GLN A 292 18.60 -5.31 -2.46
C GLN A 292 18.48 -6.05 -1.13
N GLY A 293 17.35 -5.90 -0.43
CA GLY A 293 17.17 -6.40 0.93
C GLY A 293 17.89 -5.55 1.96
N ILE A 294 17.68 -5.87 3.24
CA ILE A 294 18.17 -5.07 4.35
C ILE A 294 18.49 -5.92 5.58
N MET A 295 19.48 -5.50 6.37
CA MET A 295 19.81 -6.18 7.64
C MET A 295 18.85 -5.77 8.75
N GLU A 296 18.31 -6.74 9.49
CA GLU A 296 17.41 -6.51 10.62
C GLU A 296 18.13 -5.91 11.82
N ASP A 297 19.21 -6.58 12.24
CA ASP A 297 19.88 -6.28 13.50
C ASP A 297 21.24 -5.64 13.23
N ALA A 298 21.43 -4.43 13.76
CA ALA A 298 22.75 -3.82 13.84
C ALA A 298 23.60 -4.58 14.88
N PRO A 299 24.88 -4.89 14.59
CA PRO A 299 25.78 -5.46 15.59
C PRO A 299 25.89 -4.55 16.81
N VAL A 300 25.97 -5.16 18.00
CA VAL A 300 26.15 -4.41 19.27
C VAL A 300 27.50 -3.68 19.29
N ASN A 301 28.52 -4.23 18.63
CA ASN A 301 29.84 -3.63 18.55
C ASN A 301 29.85 -2.52 17.48
N MET A 302 30.02 -1.27 17.93
CA MET A 302 30.05 -0.08 17.06
C MET A 302 31.15 -0.15 15.99
N LEU A 303 32.33 -0.71 16.29
CA LEU A 303 33.40 -0.86 15.29
C LEU A 303 33.03 -1.85 14.20
N VAL A 304 32.25 -2.89 14.53
CA VAL A 304 31.73 -3.85 13.54
C VAL A 304 30.64 -3.18 12.70
N LEU A 305 29.73 -2.44 13.34
CA LEU A 305 28.70 -1.68 12.63
C LEU A 305 29.32 -0.71 11.62
N GLU A 306 30.28 0.12 12.05
CA GLU A 306 31.00 1.06 11.18
C GLU A 306 31.71 0.33 10.02
N ALA A 307 32.32 -0.82 10.29
CA ALA A 307 32.94 -1.63 9.26
C ALA A 307 31.93 -2.13 8.23
N LEU A 308 30.80 -2.71 8.67
CA LEU A 308 29.78 -3.23 7.76
C LEU A 308 29.13 -2.11 6.93
N GLU A 309 28.88 -0.95 7.53
CA GLU A 309 28.37 0.21 6.80
C GLU A 309 29.41 0.76 5.79
N SER A 310 30.72 0.69 6.10
CA SER A 310 31.78 1.03 5.13
C SER A 310 31.81 0.08 3.92
N LEU A 311 31.33 -1.16 4.10
CA LEU A 311 31.12 -2.15 3.04
C LEU A 311 29.78 -1.96 2.31
N LYS A 312 29.07 -0.85 2.55
CA LYS A 312 27.76 -0.52 1.98
C LYS A 312 26.62 -1.45 2.43
N ILE A 313 26.81 -2.19 3.53
CA ILE A 313 25.73 -2.96 4.14
C ILE A 313 24.82 -2.01 4.92
N SER A 314 23.53 -2.08 4.65
CA SER A 314 22.52 -1.20 5.25
C SER A 314 21.67 -1.96 6.27
N PHE A 315 21.32 -1.28 7.35
CA PHE A 315 20.49 -1.79 8.44
C PHE A 315 19.13 -1.11 8.42
N ILE A 316 18.08 -1.84 8.78
CA ILE A 316 16.72 -1.35 8.76
C ILE A 316 16.55 -0.18 9.74
N HIS A 317 15.76 0.81 9.33
CA HIS A 317 15.45 1.94 10.18
C HIS A 317 14.80 1.46 11.50
N PRO A 318 15.24 1.92 12.68
CA PRO A 318 14.75 1.44 13.97
C PRO A 318 13.25 1.69 14.19
N GLY A 319 12.68 2.69 13.51
CA GLY A 319 11.24 2.98 13.54
C GLY A 319 10.38 2.00 12.74
N MET A 320 10.96 1.10 11.93
CA MET A 320 10.19 0.10 11.17
C MET A 320 9.51 -0.88 12.13
N SER A 321 8.18 -0.83 12.17
CA SER A 321 7.34 -1.67 13.02
C SER A 321 7.31 -3.14 12.55
N GLN A 322 6.85 -4.04 13.42
CA GLN A 322 6.68 -5.46 13.06
C GLN A 322 5.72 -5.67 11.87
N PRO A 323 4.56 -4.98 11.80
CA PRO A 323 3.71 -5.03 10.60
C PRO A 323 4.40 -4.53 9.33
N ALA A 324 5.22 -3.48 9.39
CA ALA A 324 5.98 -2.98 8.24
C ALA A 324 7.07 -3.95 7.76
N ARG A 325 7.61 -4.78 8.67
CA ARG A 325 8.65 -5.77 8.36
C ARG A 325 8.11 -7.06 7.77
N ARG A 326 6.93 -7.51 8.21
CA ARG A 326 6.30 -8.77 7.76
C ARG A 326 6.35 -8.97 6.24
N PRO A 327 6.01 -7.98 5.40
CA PRO A 327 6.00 -8.14 3.96
C PRO A 327 7.40 -8.49 3.43
N LEU A 328 8.45 -7.88 4.00
CA LEU A 328 9.85 -8.09 3.61
C LEU A 328 10.39 -9.44 4.11
N VAL A 329 9.94 -9.91 5.28
CA VAL A 329 10.24 -11.26 5.78
C VAL A 329 9.65 -12.33 4.86
N GLU A 330 8.40 -12.17 4.42
CA GLU A 330 7.72 -13.09 3.50
C GLU A 330 8.49 -13.27 2.18
N GLN A 331 9.20 -12.24 1.73
CA GLN A 331 10.05 -12.28 0.53
C GLN A 331 11.51 -12.65 0.80
N ALA A 332 11.85 -13.02 2.05
CA ALA A 332 13.22 -13.28 2.50
C ALA A 332 14.21 -12.12 2.23
N LEU A 333 13.71 -10.88 2.21
CA LEU A 333 14.50 -9.66 1.98
C LEU A 333 15.11 -9.11 3.27
N ILE A 334 14.54 -9.45 4.42
CA ILE A 334 15.16 -9.16 5.72
C ILE A 334 16.22 -10.22 6.01
N LYS A 335 17.44 -9.75 6.25
CA LYS A 335 18.63 -10.55 6.50
C LYS A 335 19.14 -10.31 7.91
N SER A 336 19.92 -11.23 8.44
CA SER A 336 20.50 -11.12 9.80
C SER A 336 21.99 -10.89 9.72
N ALA A 337 22.50 -9.89 10.43
CA ALA A 337 23.93 -9.60 10.54
C ALA A 337 24.70 -10.64 11.38
N ASN A 338 24.00 -11.52 12.08
CA ASN A 338 24.58 -12.65 12.81
C ASN A 338 24.75 -13.89 11.93
N ASN A 339 24.23 -13.86 10.69
CA ASN A 339 24.42 -14.91 9.71
C ASN A 339 25.47 -14.47 8.69
N GLY A 340 26.63 -15.12 8.72
CA GLY A 340 27.74 -14.77 7.82
C GLY A 340 27.40 -14.95 6.34
N ILE A 341 26.52 -15.90 5.99
CA ILE A 341 26.06 -16.10 4.61
C ILE A 341 25.24 -14.89 4.13
N HIS A 342 24.37 -14.37 4.99
CA HIS A 342 23.60 -13.16 4.70
C HIS A 342 24.48 -11.93 4.51
N LEU A 343 25.52 -11.76 5.34
CA LEU A 343 26.52 -10.70 5.17
C LEU A 343 27.17 -10.79 3.78
N LEU A 344 27.63 -11.99 3.39
CA LEU A 344 28.27 -12.20 2.08
C LEU A 344 27.33 -11.97 0.90
N GLN A 345 26.05 -12.34 1.01
CA GLN A 345 25.05 -12.09 -0.03
C GLN A 345 24.85 -10.58 -0.28
N GLN A 346 24.86 -9.78 0.79
CA GLN A 346 24.60 -8.34 0.76
C GLN A 346 25.81 -7.50 0.34
N LEU A 347 27.01 -8.09 0.29
CA LEU A 347 28.20 -7.39 -0.20
C LEU A 347 28.07 -7.07 -1.69
N PRO A 348 28.37 -5.83 -2.11
CA PRO A 348 28.39 -5.47 -3.52
C PRO A 348 29.49 -6.25 -4.26
N PRO A 349 29.40 -6.45 -5.58
CA PRO A 349 30.44 -7.12 -6.36
C PRO A 349 31.75 -6.31 -6.51
N SER A 350 31.89 -5.18 -5.81
CA SER A 350 33.07 -4.30 -5.89
C SER A 350 34.28 -4.93 -5.20
N HIS A 351 35.47 -4.70 -5.77
CA HIS A 351 36.75 -5.23 -5.28
C HIS A 351 37.55 -4.18 -4.47
N ALA A 352 37.05 -2.96 -4.37
CA ALA A 352 37.73 -1.85 -3.70
C ALA A 352 37.00 -1.47 -2.40
N TYR A 353 37.05 -2.36 -1.42
CA TYR A 353 36.56 -2.05 -0.07
C TYR A 353 37.59 -1.18 0.65
N ASN A 354 37.13 -0.08 1.25
CA ASN A 354 37.97 0.77 2.09
C ASN A 354 37.56 0.60 3.54
N ILE A 355 38.30 -0.23 4.28
CA ILE A 355 38.05 -0.53 5.70
C ILE A 355 39.11 0.18 6.53
N ARG A 356 38.70 0.88 7.59
CA ARG A 356 39.64 1.52 8.52
C ARG A 356 40.43 0.46 9.28
N SER A 357 41.72 0.70 9.50
CA SER A 357 42.60 -0.28 10.16
C SER A 357 42.11 -0.69 11.56
N GLU A 358 41.45 0.21 12.29
CA GLU A 358 40.91 -0.03 13.63
C GLU A 358 39.67 -0.95 13.64
N THR A 359 38.94 -1.01 12.53
CA THR A 359 37.70 -1.80 12.41
C THR A 359 37.92 -3.18 11.81
N VAL A 360 39.09 -3.44 11.21
CA VAL A 360 39.44 -4.70 10.54
C VAL A 360 39.36 -5.89 11.49
N GLU A 361 39.99 -5.81 12.66
CA GLU A 361 40.05 -6.93 13.60
C GLU A 361 38.65 -7.28 14.15
N PRO A 362 37.85 -6.31 14.66
CA PRO A 362 36.46 -6.57 15.05
C PRO A 362 35.62 -7.17 13.93
N LEU A 363 35.72 -6.62 12.71
CA LEU A 363 34.99 -7.13 11.55
C LEU A 363 35.35 -8.58 11.25
N ARG A 364 36.66 -8.89 11.22
CA ARG A 364 37.14 -10.24 10.94
C ARG A 364 36.63 -11.22 12.00
N THR A 365 36.75 -10.89 13.28
CA THR A 365 36.26 -11.73 14.37
C THR A 365 34.76 -11.96 14.25
N HIS A 366 33.97 -10.92 14.01
CA HIS A 366 32.52 -11.01 13.85
C HIS A 366 32.14 -11.88 12.65
N LEU A 367 32.70 -11.58 11.46
CA LEU A 367 32.36 -12.29 10.23
C LEU A 367 32.76 -13.77 10.31
N LEU A 368 33.96 -14.09 10.79
CA LEU A 368 34.39 -15.48 10.95
C LEU A 368 33.54 -16.23 11.98
N ALA A 369 33.23 -15.63 13.13
CA ALA A 369 32.33 -16.25 14.10
C ALA A 369 30.93 -16.48 13.52
N SER A 370 30.39 -15.50 12.78
CA SER A 370 29.09 -15.60 12.12
C SER A 370 29.06 -16.61 10.97
N LEU A 371 30.21 -16.94 10.36
CA LEU A 371 30.32 -17.96 9.32
C LEU A 371 30.49 -19.36 9.91
N ALA A 372 31.28 -19.50 10.98
CA ALA A 372 31.57 -20.79 11.62
C ALA A 372 30.30 -21.57 12.00
N ALA A 373 29.25 -20.84 12.39
CA ALA A 373 27.97 -21.42 12.78
C ALA A 373 27.21 -22.09 11.61
N PHE A 374 27.42 -21.66 10.37
CA PHE A 374 26.61 -22.08 9.22
C PHE A 374 27.38 -22.95 8.22
N VAL A 375 28.66 -22.64 8.00
CA VAL A 375 29.50 -23.30 6.99
C VAL A 375 29.65 -24.81 7.23
N ARG A 376 29.52 -25.26 8.49
CA ARG A 376 29.55 -26.70 8.82
C ARG A 376 28.33 -27.46 8.30
N SER A 377 27.21 -26.77 8.10
CA SER A 377 25.96 -27.36 7.65
C SER A 377 25.72 -27.12 6.16
N ASP A 378 26.16 -25.98 5.64
CA ASP A 378 26.03 -25.62 4.22
C ASP A 378 27.31 -24.94 3.71
N PRO A 379 28.09 -25.59 2.83
CA PRO A 379 29.31 -25.02 2.28
C PRO A 379 29.05 -23.72 1.50
N LEU A 380 30.02 -22.80 1.53
CA LEU A 380 29.90 -21.55 0.78
C LEU A 380 29.83 -21.82 -0.73
N THR A 381 28.96 -21.08 -1.43
CA THR A 381 28.95 -21.07 -2.89
C THR A 381 30.23 -20.44 -3.44
N GLY A 382 30.53 -20.69 -4.72
CA GLY A 382 31.70 -20.09 -5.38
C GLY A 382 31.68 -18.55 -5.38
N GLU A 383 30.48 -17.94 -5.48
CA GLU A 383 30.32 -16.49 -5.40
C GLU A 383 30.57 -15.98 -3.98
N GLN A 384 29.99 -16.63 -2.96
CA GLN A 384 30.19 -16.27 -1.56
C GLN A 384 31.67 -16.38 -1.16
N SER A 385 32.32 -17.47 -1.58
CA SER A 385 33.76 -17.68 -1.38
C SER A 385 34.59 -16.58 -2.03
N ARG A 386 34.24 -16.15 -3.24
CA ARG A 386 34.92 -15.03 -3.92
C ARG A 386 34.74 -13.71 -3.17
N LYS A 387 33.51 -13.38 -2.76
CA LYS A 387 33.23 -12.17 -1.98
C LYS A 387 33.97 -12.16 -0.65
N LEU A 388 34.00 -13.29 0.07
CA LEU A 388 34.75 -13.44 1.31
C LEU A 388 36.24 -13.16 1.10
N ARG A 389 36.83 -13.73 0.04
CA ARG A 389 38.26 -13.57 -0.29
C ARG A 389 38.63 -12.15 -0.71
N ALA A 390 37.72 -11.42 -1.33
CA ALA A 390 37.93 -10.04 -1.77
C ALA A 390 37.93 -9.01 -0.60
N LEU A 391 37.55 -9.40 0.61
CA LEU A 391 37.53 -8.50 1.75
C LEU A 391 38.96 -8.20 2.25
N PRO A 392 39.36 -6.92 2.40
CA PRO A 392 40.67 -6.53 2.91
C PRO A 392 40.73 -6.62 4.43
N MET A 393 40.55 -7.82 4.97
CA MET A 393 40.52 -8.07 6.42
C MET A 393 41.50 -9.16 6.87
N PHE A 394 42.18 -9.84 5.94
CA PHE A 394 43.01 -10.98 6.27
C PHE A 394 44.43 -10.54 6.66
N PRO A 395 44.97 -11.03 7.81
CA PRO A 395 46.33 -10.75 8.23
C PRO A 395 47.31 -11.67 7.49
N ILE A 396 47.80 -11.20 6.35
CA ILE A 396 48.78 -11.92 5.53
C ILE A 396 50.17 -11.70 6.10
N LEU A 397 50.89 -12.79 6.33
CA LEU A 397 52.28 -12.78 6.74
C LEU A 397 53.19 -12.72 5.51
N LEU A 398 54.03 -11.69 5.44
CA LEU A 398 55.01 -11.51 4.38
C LEU A 398 56.41 -11.85 4.90
N ALA A 399 57.12 -12.70 4.16
CA ALA A 399 58.53 -12.96 4.43
C ALA A 399 59.36 -11.70 4.12
N ARG A 400 60.20 -11.29 5.07
CA ARG A 400 61.25 -10.29 4.83
C ARG A 400 62.60 -10.97 4.65
N LEU A 401 63.38 -10.50 3.69
CA LEU A 401 64.75 -10.97 3.46
C LEU A 401 65.70 -10.51 4.60
N ASP A 402 65.39 -9.38 5.22
CA ASP A 402 66.32 -8.70 6.14
C ASP A 402 66.06 -8.99 7.63
N THR A 403 64.91 -9.61 7.96
CA THR A 403 64.52 -9.87 9.35
C THR A 403 63.88 -11.24 9.51
N PRO A 404 64.18 -11.98 10.59
CA PRO A 404 63.54 -13.27 10.88
C PRO A 404 62.09 -13.13 11.33
N ILE A 405 61.53 -11.92 11.41
CA ILE A 405 60.15 -11.67 11.80
C ILE A 405 59.36 -11.38 10.53
N ALA A 406 58.30 -12.16 10.29
CA ALA A 406 57.36 -11.90 9.22
C ALA A 406 56.54 -10.64 9.51
N ASP A 407 56.45 -9.75 8.53
CA ASP A 407 55.56 -8.60 8.62
C ASP A 407 54.12 -9.05 8.43
N THR A 408 53.19 -8.47 9.19
CA THR A 408 51.75 -8.71 9.01
C THR A 408 51.14 -7.55 8.24
N VAL A 409 50.53 -7.83 7.10
CA VAL A 409 49.81 -6.83 6.30
C VAL A 409 48.36 -7.27 6.13
N ILE A 410 47.42 -6.34 6.37
CA ILE A 410 46.00 -6.58 6.13
C ILE A 410 45.69 -6.41 4.65
N ARG A 411 45.27 -7.47 3.97
CA ARG A 411 44.88 -7.44 2.54
C ARG A 411 43.78 -8.45 2.22
N ALA A 412 43.23 -8.33 1.01
CA ALA A 412 42.39 -9.35 0.39
C ALA A 412 43.26 -10.54 -0.08
N ILE A 413 42.61 -11.69 -0.32
CA ILE A 413 43.23 -12.96 -0.74
C ILE A 413 42.54 -13.52 -2.00
N ASP A 414 41.95 -12.65 -2.81
CA ASP A 414 41.23 -12.97 -4.04
C ASP A 414 42.15 -13.39 -5.20
N ASP A 415 43.41 -12.97 -5.17
CA ASP A 415 44.45 -13.28 -6.17
C ASP A 415 45.26 -14.57 -5.86
N VAL A 416 45.00 -15.22 -4.73
CA VAL A 416 45.82 -16.33 -4.21
C VAL A 416 45.24 -17.70 -4.58
N ALA A 417 46.04 -18.63 -5.12
CA ALA A 417 45.57 -19.99 -5.41
C ALA A 417 45.48 -20.88 -4.16
N LYS A 418 46.34 -20.64 -3.17
CA LYS A 418 46.43 -21.44 -1.94
C LYS A 418 46.61 -20.60 -0.68
N VAL A 419 45.83 -20.87 0.36
CA VAL A 419 45.91 -20.19 1.66
C VAL A 419 46.41 -21.17 2.72
N ILE A 420 47.45 -20.79 3.48
CA ILE A 420 48.00 -21.61 4.56
C ILE A 420 47.83 -20.86 5.88
N SER A 421 47.09 -21.44 6.84
CA SER A 421 47.00 -20.89 8.20
C SER A 421 48.20 -21.28 9.04
N VAL A 422 48.72 -20.29 9.76
CA VAL A 422 49.93 -20.41 10.58
C VAL A 422 49.69 -19.78 11.94
N ASP A 423 49.92 -20.53 13.01
CA ASP A 423 49.67 -20.07 14.39
C ASP A 423 50.78 -19.11 14.86
N GLN A 424 52.05 -19.54 14.73
CA GLN A 424 53.26 -18.77 15.06
C GLN A 424 54.48 -19.35 14.31
N THR A 425 54.97 -18.68 13.25
CA THR A 425 56.30 -18.97 12.68
C THR A 425 57.01 -17.70 12.20
N SER A 426 58.32 -17.66 12.40
CA SER A 426 59.26 -16.67 11.84
C SER A 426 59.65 -16.99 10.39
N LEU A 427 59.65 -18.28 10.03
CA LEU A 427 60.11 -18.78 8.73
C LEU A 427 58.90 -19.12 7.85
N LEU A 428 58.76 -18.41 6.73
CA LEU A 428 57.75 -18.64 5.72
C LEU A 428 58.43 -18.94 4.37
N PRO A 429 58.15 -20.09 3.72
CA PRO A 429 58.67 -20.36 2.40
C PRO A 429 58.05 -19.40 1.37
N VAL A 430 58.79 -19.04 0.33
CA VAL A 430 58.25 -18.26 -0.79
C VAL A 430 57.70 -19.25 -1.80
N LEU A 431 56.37 -19.41 -1.81
CA LEU A 431 55.65 -20.24 -2.77
C LEU A 431 54.84 -19.36 -3.73
N PRO A 432 54.84 -19.66 -5.04
CA PRO A 432 53.98 -18.96 -5.98
C PRO A 432 52.50 -19.07 -5.56
N GLU A 433 51.75 -17.97 -5.74
CA GLU A 433 50.29 -17.92 -5.54
C GLU A 433 49.82 -18.45 -4.17
N THR A 434 50.66 -18.35 -3.14
CA THR A 434 50.36 -18.82 -1.79
C THR A 434 50.39 -17.68 -0.78
N ALA A 435 49.35 -17.55 0.05
CA ALA A 435 49.31 -16.60 1.15
C ALA A 435 49.31 -17.33 2.50
N TYR A 436 50.11 -16.81 3.43
CA TYR A 436 50.16 -17.28 4.80
C TYR A 436 49.31 -16.37 5.67
N ILE A 437 48.31 -16.90 6.36
CA ILE A 437 47.38 -16.10 7.17
C ILE A 437 47.48 -16.51 8.63
N LYS A 438 47.44 -15.53 9.53
CA LYS A 438 47.44 -15.76 10.97
C LYS A 438 46.02 -15.82 11.55
N GLY A 439 45.72 -16.82 12.39
CA GLY A 439 44.54 -16.82 13.26
C GLY A 439 43.18 -16.87 12.53
N CYS A 440 43.11 -17.51 11.37
CA CYS A 440 41.89 -17.62 10.56
C CYS A 440 41.47 -19.08 10.32
N ASP A 441 41.60 -19.95 11.33
CA ASP A 441 41.35 -21.40 11.20
C ASP A 441 39.94 -21.75 10.74
N VAL A 442 38.95 -20.89 11.03
CA VAL A 442 37.56 -21.04 10.56
C VAL A 442 37.46 -21.09 9.04
N LEU A 443 38.41 -20.52 8.31
CA LEU A 443 38.45 -20.57 6.85
C LEU A 443 38.70 -21.98 6.30
N ALA A 444 39.21 -22.93 7.11
CA ALA A 444 39.34 -24.32 6.70
C ALA A 444 37.99 -24.94 6.30
N ASP A 445 36.97 -24.64 7.09
CA ASP A 445 35.61 -25.11 6.84
C ASP A 445 35.00 -24.30 5.66
N ALA A 446 35.29 -23.00 5.59
CA ALA A 446 34.66 -22.08 4.62
C ALA A 446 35.24 -22.14 3.21
N LEU A 447 36.51 -22.51 3.06
CA LEU A 447 37.26 -22.51 1.80
C LEU A 447 37.96 -23.86 1.58
N SER A 448 37.19 -24.96 1.69
CA SER A 448 37.65 -26.35 1.80
C SER A 448 38.47 -26.93 0.62
N GLY A 449 38.73 -26.16 -0.43
CA GLY A 449 39.64 -26.54 -1.53
C GLY A 449 40.88 -25.66 -1.68
N VAL A 450 40.94 -24.53 -0.98
CA VAL A 450 42.00 -23.51 -1.11
C VAL A 450 42.81 -23.39 0.18
N PHE A 451 42.20 -23.74 1.32
CA PHE A 451 42.79 -23.55 2.65
C PHE A 451 43.44 -24.82 3.19
N GLU A 452 44.68 -24.69 3.68
CA GLU A 452 45.40 -25.75 4.38
C GLU A 452 45.86 -25.26 5.77
N ARG A 453 45.63 -26.07 6.80
CA ARG A 453 46.21 -25.83 8.12
C ARG A 453 47.53 -26.59 8.26
N LYS A 454 48.63 -25.88 8.53
CA LYS A 454 49.94 -26.50 8.82
C LYS A 454 50.40 -26.14 10.23
N SER A 455 50.83 -27.15 10.98
CA SER A 455 51.46 -26.93 12.28
C SER A 455 52.84 -26.27 12.11
N THR A 456 53.34 -25.63 13.17
CA THR A 456 54.69 -25.03 13.21
C THR A 456 55.77 -26.01 12.73
N ALA A 457 55.73 -27.27 13.16
CA ALA A 457 56.69 -28.30 12.73
C ALA A 457 56.62 -28.56 11.22
N LYS A 458 55.41 -28.69 10.65
CA LYS A 458 55.22 -28.86 9.20
C LYS A 458 55.63 -27.62 8.41
N MET A 459 55.45 -26.44 8.97
CA MET A 459 55.88 -25.18 8.37
C MET A 459 57.41 -25.06 8.33
N VAL A 460 58.11 -25.48 9.38
CA VAL A 460 59.58 -25.54 9.41
C VAL A 460 60.10 -26.55 8.39
N SER A 461 59.51 -27.76 8.31
CA SER A 461 59.88 -28.73 7.27
C SER A 461 59.68 -28.18 5.86
N LEU A 462 58.53 -27.53 5.60
CA LEU A 462 58.24 -26.91 4.31
C LEU A 462 59.21 -25.77 3.98
N ALA A 463 59.61 -24.98 4.98
CA ALA A 463 60.62 -23.93 4.81
C ALA A 463 62.00 -24.52 4.48
N VAL A 464 62.40 -25.61 5.14
CA VAL A 464 63.66 -26.31 4.86
C VAL A 464 63.68 -26.92 3.45
N GLU A 465 62.56 -27.50 3.01
CA GLU A 465 62.43 -28.06 1.65
C GLU A 465 62.53 -27.00 0.54
N HIS A 466 62.17 -25.75 0.86
CA HIS A 466 62.15 -24.64 -0.10
C HIS A 466 63.23 -23.57 0.15
N ILE A 467 64.15 -23.82 1.09
CA ILE A 467 65.24 -22.90 1.44
C ILE A 467 66.19 -22.63 0.26
N VAL A 468 66.34 -23.59 -0.66
CA VAL A 468 67.19 -23.47 -1.86
C VAL A 468 66.59 -22.54 -2.93
N ARG A 469 65.31 -22.19 -2.81
CA ARG A 469 64.58 -21.31 -3.75
C ARG A 469 64.32 -19.91 -3.17
N GLN A 470 64.81 -19.62 -1.97
CA GLN A 470 64.87 -18.26 -1.45
C GLN A 470 66.07 -17.55 -2.14
N PRO A 471 65.87 -16.39 -2.79
CA PRO A 471 66.96 -15.66 -3.43
C PRO A 471 68.03 -15.20 -2.45
#